data_AF-A0A822FW05-F1
#
_entry.id   AF-A0A822FW05-F1
#
_cell.length_a   1.000
_cell.length_b   1.000
_cell.length_c   1.000
_cell.angle_alpha   90.00
_cell.angle_beta   90.00
_cell.angle_gamma   90.00
#
_symmetry.space_group_name_H-M   'P 1'
#
loop_
_entity.id
_entity.type
_entity.pdbx_description
1 polymer ?
#
loop_
_entity_poly.entity_id
_entity_poly.type
_entity_poly.pdbx_seq_one_letter_code
_entity_poly.pdbx_strand_id
1 'polypeptide(L)' 'QVVDPITNRRLGITEAIQSGLLNSTVTAYHHPVKQRQMSLMEAYEQGFIIGRLSDQKPSSFIGDQRQQTFYLITNVTDIR' A
#
# COMPACT_ATOMS: atom_id res chain seq x y z
N GLN A 1 7.95 -4.94 4.94
CA GLN A 1 7.67 -5.07 6.39
C GLN A 1 7.29 -3.70 6.94
N VAL A 2 6.50 -3.66 8.00
CA VAL A 2 6.02 -2.43 8.62
C VAL A 2 6.48 -2.41 10.07
N VAL A 3 6.92 -1.28 10.57
CA VAL A 3 7.35 -1.12 11.96
C VAL A 3 6.23 -0.48 12.75
N ASP A 4 5.80 -1.15 13.81
CA ASP A 4 4.87 -0.60 14.77
C ASP A 4 5.60 0.41 15.70
N PRO A 5 5.16 1.67 15.79
CA PRO A 5 5.87 2.72 16.51
C PRO A 5 5.65 2.65 18.02
N ILE A 6 4.66 1.90 18.49
CA ILE A 6 4.33 1.76 19.91
C ILE A 6 5.19 0.65 20.53
N THR A 7 5.27 -0.49 19.85
CA THR A 7 5.92 -1.72 20.32
C THR A 7 7.32 -1.92 19.72
N ASN A 8 7.71 -1.11 18.73
CA ASN A 8 8.93 -1.25 17.93
C ASN A 8 9.07 -2.62 17.24
N ARG A 9 7.96 -3.32 17.02
CA ARG A 9 7.95 -4.62 16.36
C ARG A 9 7.86 -4.47 14.84
N ARG A 10 8.50 -5.38 14.12
CA ARG A 10 8.37 -5.50 12.67
C ARG A 10 7.25 -6.48 12.36
N LEU A 11 6.24 -6.01 11.65
CA LEU A 11 5.07 -6.75 11.23
C LEU A 11 5.15 -7.06 9.73
N GLY A 12 4.61 -8.20 9.33
CA GLY A 12 4.27 -8.48 7.94
C GLY A 12 3.21 -7.51 7.42
N ILE A 13 3.00 -7.46 6.10
CA ILE A 13 1.96 -6.61 5.50
C ILE A 13 0.58 -7.00 6.05
N THR A 14 0.25 -8.29 6.06
CA THR A 14 -1.04 -8.80 6.55
C THR A 14 -1.28 -8.45 8.02
N GLU A 15 -0.28 -8.63 8.87
CA GLU A 15 -0.36 -8.28 10.30
C GLU A 15 -0.50 -6.77 10.50
N ALA A 16 0.21 -5.96 9.71
CA ALA A 16 0.12 -4.50 9.76
C ALA A 16 -1.27 -4.01 9.34
N ILE A 17 -1.91 -4.67 8.38
CA ILE A 17 -3.31 -4.39 8.00
C ILE A 17 -4.24 -4.76 9.14
N GLN A 18 -4.10 -5.96 9.72
CA GLN A 18 -4.92 -6.41 10.85
C GLN A 18 -4.75 -5.52 12.09
N SER A 19 -3.54 -5.00 12.31
CA SER A 19 -3.22 -4.08 13.41
C SER A 19 -3.64 -2.63 13.12
N GLY A 20 -4.12 -2.33 11.91
CA GLY A 20 -4.56 -0.98 11.52
C GLY A 20 -3.42 0.01 11.29
N LEU A 21 -2.18 -0.46 11.08
CA LEU A 21 -1.04 0.36 10.67
C LEU A 21 -1.01 0.59 9.17
N LEU A 22 -1.57 -0.32 8.38
CA LEU A 22 -1.78 -0.16 6.95
C LEU A 22 -3.27 -0.29 6.64
N ASN A 23 -3.72 0.39 5.61
CA ASN A 23 -5.04 0.12 5.04
C ASN A 23 -5.04 -1.16 4.20
N SER A 24 -6.22 -1.71 3.94
CA SER A 24 -6.40 -2.94 3.16
C SER A 24 -5.84 -2.87 1.74
N THR A 25 -5.78 -1.67 1.16
CA THR A 25 -5.23 -1.43 -0.18
C THR A 25 -3.74 -1.09 -0.17
N VAL A 26 -3.10 -1.04 1.00
CA VAL A 26 -1.67 -0.68 1.17
C VAL A 26 -1.30 0.56 0.37
N THR A 27 -2.08 1.63 0.54
CA THR A 27 -1.84 2.95 -0.07
C THR A 27 -1.45 4.00 0.95
N ALA A 28 -1.73 3.76 2.24
CA ALA A 28 -1.41 4.68 3.32
C ALA A 28 -1.01 3.92 4.59
N TYR A 29 -0.09 4.53 5.32
CA TYR A 29 0.29 4.10 6.66
C TYR A 29 -0.41 4.94 7.71
N HIS A 30 -1.03 4.30 8.68
CA HIS A 30 -1.71 4.97 9.78
C HIS A 30 -0.80 4.96 11.02
N HIS A 31 -0.44 6.17 11.48
CA HIS A 31 0.41 6.31 12.65
C HIS A 31 -0.46 6.40 13.92
N PRO A 32 -0.45 5.37 14.81
CA PRO A 32 -1.38 5.33 15.94
C PRO A 32 -1.08 6.39 17.02
N VAL A 33 0.18 6.75 17.24
CA VAL A 33 0.57 7.80 18.20
C VAL A 33 0.18 9.20 17.74
N LYS A 34 0.40 9.52 16.45
CA LYS A 34 0.08 10.82 15.86
C LYS A 34 -1.39 10.93 15.42
N GLN A 35 -2.13 9.82 15.45
CA GLN A 35 -3.50 9.69 14.96
C GLN A 35 -3.70 10.30 13.56
N ARG A 36 -2.73 10.07 12.67
CA ARG A 36 -2.72 10.64 11.31
C ARG A 36 -2.30 9.58 10.30
N GLN A 37 -2.92 9.63 9.12
CA GLN A 37 -2.42 8.90 7.96
C GLN A 37 -1.22 9.60 7.32
N MET A 38 -0.27 8.81 6.86
CA MET A 38 0.93 9.23 6.17
C MET A 38 1.02 8.45 4.86
N SER A 39 1.61 9.07 3.84
CA SER A 39 1.93 8.35 2.61
C SER A 39 2.96 7.24 2.90
N LEU A 40 2.97 6.21 2.06
CA LEU A 40 3.99 5.16 2.18
C LEU A 40 5.41 5.71 2.03
N MET A 41 5.58 6.77 1.22
CA MET A 41 6.85 7.47 1.04
C MET A 41 7.29 8.13 2.36
N GLU A 42 6.42 8.94 2.98
CA GLU A 42 6.71 9.56 4.28
C GLU A 42 7.02 8.49 5.35
N ALA A 43 6.23 7.41 5.38
CA ALA A 43 6.44 6.33 6.34
C ALA A 43 7.74 5.56 6.10
N TYR A 44 8.18 5.43 4.84
CA TYR A 44 9.46 4.86 4.48
C TYR A 44 10.63 5.76 4.89
N GLU A 45 10.54 7.06 4.60
CA GLU A 45 11.56 8.05 5.00
C GLU A 45 11.71 8.13 6.53
N GLN A 46 10.63 7.96 7.29
CA GLN A 46 10.68 7.89 8.74
C GLN A 46 11.04 6.50 9.29
N GLY A 47 11.29 5.51 8.44
CA GLY A 47 11.71 4.15 8.85
C GLY A 47 10.57 3.26 9.37
N PHE A 48 9.31 3.68 9.24
CA PHE A 48 8.15 2.85 9.57
C PHE A 48 7.83 1.80 8.51
N ILE A 49 8.32 1.98 7.28
CA ILE A 49 8.20 0.98 6.22
C ILE A 49 9.59 0.56 5.79
N ILE A 50 9.81 -0.75 5.75
CA ILE A 50 11.06 -1.36 5.28
C ILE A 50 10.72 -2.20 4.05
N GLY A 51 11.20 -1.79 2.88
CA GLY A 51 10.96 -2.49 1.62
C GLY A 51 11.44 -1.71 0.42
N ARG A 52 11.03 -2.16 -0.78
CA ARG A 52 11.15 -1.39 -2.01
C ARG A 52 9.80 -0.76 -2.32
N LEU A 53 9.72 0.57 -2.29
CA LEU A 53 8.62 1.26 -2.96
C LEU A 53 8.84 1.13 -4.46
N SER A 54 7.85 0.55 -5.14
CA SER A 54 7.78 0.57 -6.59
C SER A 54 6.74 1.61 -6.95
N ASP A 55 7.14 2.75 -7.51
CA ASP A 55 6.22 3.75 -8.05
C ASP A 55 5.65 3.22 -9.38
N GLN A 56 4.85 2.16 -9.31
CA GLN A 56 4.00 1.84 -10.45
C GLN A 56 2.88 2.87 -10.47
N LYS A 57 3.17 4.06 -11.01
CA LYS A 57 2.12 4.93 -11.54
C LYS A 57 1.27 4.04 -12.44
N PRO A 58 -0.05 3.94 -12.24
CA PRO A 58 -0.92 3.40 -13.26
C PRO A 58 -0.61 4.22 -14.51
N SER A 59 0.07 3.59 -15.47
CA SER A 59 0.48 4.24 -16.71
C SER A 59 -0.72 4.94 -17.29
N SER A 60 -0.64 6.28 -17.35
CA SER A 60 -1.63 7.23 -17.84
C SER A 60 -2.86 6.63 -18.52
N PHE A 61 -3.96 6.49 -17.77
CA PHE A 61 -5.29 6.63 -18.36
C PHE A 61 -5.64 8.12 -18.33
N ILE A 62 -5.10 8.88 -19.27
CA ILE A 62 -5.68 10.18 -19.64
C ILE A 62 -6.91 9.85 -20.46
N GLY A 63 -8.05 9.83 -19.79
CA GLY A 63 -9.35 9.59 -20.38
C GLY A 63 -10.42 10.05 -19.41
N ASP A 64 -10.97 11.21 -19.70
CA ASP A 64 -12.12 11.81 -19.06
C ASP A 64 -13.25 10.78 -18.79
N GLN A 65 -13.87 10.90 -17.61
CA GLN A 65 -15.10 10.30 -17.10
C GLN A 65 -15.35 8.78 -17.29
N ARG A 66 -15.14 8.01 -16.21
CA ARG A 66 -16.14 7.21 -15.43
C ARG A 66 -15.37 6.19 -14.58
N GLN A 67 -15.27 6.49 -13.29
CA GLN A 67 -14.62 5.62 -12.30
C GLN A 67 -15.36 4.29 -12.18
N GLN A 68 -14.87 3.26 -12.88
CA GLN A 68 -15.13 1.88 -12.49
C GLN A 68 -13.85 1.08 -12.72
N THR A 69 -13.09 0.90 -11.63
CA THR A 69 -11.89 0.08 -11.59
C THR A 69 -12.28 -1.37 -11.80
N PHE A 70 -12.24 -1.85 -13.05
CA PHE A 70 -12.34 -3.27 -13.34
C PHE A 70 -10.94 -3.87 -13.29
N TYR A 71 -10.69 -4.76 -12.33
CA TYR A 71 -9.51 -5.61 -12.36
C TYR A 71 -9.68 -6.64 -13.48
N LEU A 72 -9.07 -6.40 -14.65
CA LEU A 72 -9.00 -7.40 -15.71
C LEU A 72 -8.01 -8.49 -15.31
N ILE A 73 -8.50 -9.71 -15.11
CA ILE A 73 -7.67 -10.93 -15.12
C ILE A 73 -7.29 -11.27 -16.56
N THR A 74 -6.22 -10.68 -17.09
CA THR A 74 -5.63 -11.10 -18.37
C THR A 74 -4.67 -12.26 -18.14
N ASN A 75 -5.20 -13.48 -18.08
CA ASN A 75 -4.44 -14.68 -18.39
C ASN A 75 -5.25 -15.52 -19.37
N VAL A 76 -5.46 -14.99 -20.57
CA VAL A 76 -5.79 -15.81 -21.74
C VAL A 76 -4.48 -16.40 -22.22
N THR A 77 -4.28 -17.69 -21.97
CA THR A 77 -3.26 -18.45 -22.68
C THR A 77 -3.98 -19.25 -23.76
N ASP A 78 -3.84 -18.82 -25.00
CA ASP A 78 -4.14 -19.64 -26.16
C ASP A 78 -3.09 -20.76 -26.22
N ILE A 79 -3.53 -22.02 -26.12
CA ILE A 79 -2.72 -23.17 -26.51
C ILE A 79 -3.48 -23.91 -27.63
N ARG A 80 -2.97 -23.70 -28.85
CA ARG A 80 -3.14 -24.44 -30.12
C ARG A 80 -4.01 -25.69 -30.14
#